data_AF-A0A6A3HJK8-F1
#
_entry.id   AF-A0A6A3HJK8-F1
#
_cell.length_a   1.000
_cell.length_b   1.000
_cell.length_c   1.000
_cell.angle_alpha   90.00
_cell.angle_beta   90.00
_cell.angle_gamma   90.00
#
_symmetry.space_group_name_H-M   'P 1'
#
loop_
_entity.id
_entity.type
_entity.pdbx_description
1 polymer ?
#
loop_
_entity_poly.entity_id
_entity_poly.type
_entity_poly.pdbx_seq_one_letter_code
_entity_poly.pdbx_strand_id
1 'polypeptide(L)'
;MEAEYTAASVMATELLDVCQLVGELRIEYSSPMSLRVDNQAALKPLDGEGSSSKAKHTDVRIKFVGAFTKRNVFTPEYLKVRRCL
;
A
#
# COMPACT_ATOMS: atom_id res chain seq x y z
N MET A 1 -5.62 -14.34 1.79
CA MET A 1 -4.43 -13.70 2.40
C MET A 1 -3.41 -13.32 1.32
N GLU A 2 -2.61 -14.23 0.77
CA GLU A 2 -1.52 -13.93 -0.19
C GLU A 2 -1.89 -13.05 -1.40
N ALA A 3 -3.00 -13.35 -2.05
CA ALA A 3 -3.48 -12.60 -3.21
C ALA A 3 -3.84 -11.14 -2.86
N GLU A 4 -4.39 -10.92 -1.66
CA GLU A 4 -4.81 -9.59 -1.21
C GLU A 4 -3.60 -8.69 -0.94
N TYR A 5 -2.54 -9.22 -0.30
CA TYR A 5 -1.27 -8.49 -0.14
C TYR A 5 -0.57 -8.26 -1.46
N THR A 6 -0.65 -9.24 -2.36
CA THR A 6 -0.09 -9.09 -3.71
C THR A 6 -0.74 -7.89 -4.39
N ALA A 7 -2.08 -7.79 -4.39
CA ALA A 7 -2.79 -6.65 -4.94
C ALA A 7 -2.42 -5.32 -4.26
N ALA A 8 -2.41 -5.28 -2.92
CA ALA A 8 -2.02 -4.07 -2.18
C ALA A 8 -0.57 -3.64 -2.48
N SER A 9 0.35 -4.59 -2.64
CA SER A 9 1.75 -4.30 -2.97
C SER A 9 1.93 -3.76 -4.39
N VAL A 10 1.17 -4.29 -5.35
CA VAL A 10 1.16 -3.76 -6.73
C VAL A 10 0.63 -2.33 -6.71
N MET A 11 -0.47 -2.09 -5.99
CA MET A 11 -1.03 -0.75 -5.89
C MET A 11 -0.10 0.23 -5.18
N ALA A 12 0.64 -0.20 -4.17
CA ALA A 12 1.65 0.63 -3.52
C ALA A 12 2.81 1.01 -4.46
N THR A 13 3.23 0.09 -5.34
CA THR A 13 4.24 0.39 -6.37
C THR A 13 3.71 1.42 -7.36
N GLU A 14 2.51 1.23 -7.91
CA GLU A 14 1.92 2.19 -8.85
C GLU A 14 1.69 3.57 -8.20
N LEU A 15 1.25 3.62 -6.94
CA LEU A 15 1.07 4.87 -6.20
C LEU A 15 2.41 5.59 -5.99
N LEU A 16 3.48 4.86 -5.73
CA LEU A 16 4.83 5.43 -5.61
C LEU A 16 5.29 6.06 -6.92
N ASP A 17 5.07 5.37 -8.05
CA ASP A 17 5.41 5.88 -9.39
C ASP A 17 4.62 7.16 -9.70
N VAL A 18 3.32 7.20 -9.33
CA VAL A 18 2.49 8.40 -9.46
C VAL A 18 3.05 9.54 -8.59
N CYS A 19 3.37 9.29 -7.31
CA CYS A 19 3.97 10.28 -6.41
C CYS A 19 5.26 10.87 -6.98
N GLN A 20 6.12 10.04 -7.56
CA GLN A 20 7.36 10.49 -8.20
C GLN A 20 7.06 11.37 -9.42
N LEU A 21 6.17 10.93 -10.30
CA LEU A 21 5.80 11.67 -11.49
C LEU A 21 5.20 13.04 -11.17
N VAL A 22 4.23 13.10 -10.24
CA VAL A 22 3.62 14.38 -9.86
C VAL A 22 4.62 15.30 -9.16
N GLY A 23 5.55 14.73 -8.38
CA GLY A 23 6.66 15.45 -7.77
C GLY A 23 7.61 16.07 -8.79
N GLU A 24 7.97 15.33 -9.84
CA GLU A 24 8.79 15.82 -10.95
C GLU A 24 8.09 16.95 -11.72
N LEU A 25 6.77 16.84 -11.88
CA LEU A 25 5.94 17.86 -12.52
C LEU A 25 5.62 19.06 -11.60
N ARG A 26 6.05 19.03 -10.33
CA ARG A 26 5.74 20.05 -9.30
C ARG A 26 4.24 20.28 -9.10
N ILE A 27 3.45 19.23 -9.28
CA ILE A 27 2.00 19.26 -9.00
C ILE A 27 1.83 19.03 -7.50
N GLU A 28 1.02 19.87 -6.85
CA GLU A 28 0.69 19.68 -5.43
C GLU A 28 -0.19 18.44 -5.24
N TYR A 29 0.14 17.63 -4.24
CA TYR A 29 -0.64 16.46 -3.86
C TYR A 29 -0.63 16.26 -2.35
N SER A 30 -1.62 15.53 -1.84
CA SER A 30 -1.69 15.17 -0.42
C SER A 30 -0.57 14.19 -0.06
N SER A 31 0.29 14.56 0.89
CA SER A 31 1.33 13.69 1.46
C SER A 31 1.06 13.47 2.95
N PRO A 32 0.99 12.22 3.44
CA PRO A 32 1.03 10.96 2.68
C PRO A 32 -0.20 10.77 1.77
N MET A 33 -0.02 10.09 0.64
CA MET A 33 -1.13 9.71 -0.25
C MET A 33 -1.87 8.49 0.31
N SER A 34 -3.19 8.39 0.14
CA SER A 34 -3.96 7.24 0.66
C SER A 34 -3.82 6.00 -0.23
N LEU A 35 -3.23 4.91 0.30
CA LEU A 35 -3.24 3.59 -0.32
C LEU A 35 -4.53 2.86 0.07
N ARG A 36 -5.54 2.89 -0.81
CA ARG A 36 -6.87 2.35 -0.50
C ARG A 36 -6.95 0.86 -0.81
N VAL A 37 -7.36 0.08 0.20
CA VAL A 37 -7.49 -1.37 0.11
C VAL A 37 -8.90 -1.78 0.54
N ASP A 38 -9.57 -2.60 -0.26
CA ASP A 38 -10.94 -3.07 -0.02
C ASP A 38 -11.03 -4.29 0.88
N ASN A 39 -9.88 -4.84 1.27
CA ASN A 39 -9.76 -5.93 2.19
C ASN A 39 -9.15 -5.46 3.51
N GLN A 40 -9.98 -5.40 4.55
CA GLN A 40 -9.56 -5.02 5.89
C GLN A 40 -8.49 -5.95 6.47
N ALA A 41 -8.49 -7.24 6.10
CA ALA A 41 -7.50 -8.19 6.58
C ALA A 41 -6.09 -7.88 6.06
N ALA A 42 -5.97 -7.18 4.93
CA ALA A 42 -4.70 -6.77 4.36
C ALA A 42 -4.04 -5.61 5.11
N LEU A 43 -4.79 -4.79 5.86
CA LEU A 43 -4.23 -3.58 6.48
C LEU A 43 -3.22 -3.88 7.60
N LYS A 44 -3.51 -4.86 8.47
CA LYS A 44 -2.68 -5.14 9.66
C LYS A 44 -1.20 -5.38 9.34
N PRO A 45 -0.83 -6.20 8.34
CA PRO A 45 0.58 -6.37 8.01
C PRO A 45 1.19 -5.16 7.28
N LEU A 46 0.39 -4.34 6.60
CA LEU A 46 0.88 -3.13 5.92
C LEU A 46 1.31 -2.04 6.91
N ASP A 47 0.74 -2.02 8.12
CA ASP A 47 1.17 -1.15 9.22
C ASP A 47 2.59 -1.51 9.74
N GLY A 48 3.23 -2.54 9.16
CA GLY A 48 4.64 -2.84 9.40
C GLY A 48 4.91 -3.77 10.58
N GLU A 49 3.86 -4.38 11.14
CA GLU A 49 3.90 -5.28 12.31
C GLU A 49 3.84 -6.77 11.95
N GLY A 50 3.51 -7.12 10.70
CA GLY A 50 3.20 -8.50 10.31
C GLY A 50 4.15 -9.09 9.28
N SER A 51 5.30 -9.64 9.69
CA SER A 51 6.03 -10.61 8.85
C SER A 51 5.81 -12.02 9.40
N SER A 52 5.15 -12.88 8.62
CA SER A 52 5.08 -14.32 8.92
C SER A 52 6.23 -15.03 8.21
N SER A 53 7.02 -15.81 8.94
CA SER A 53 8.18 -16.55 8.42
C SER A 53 7.84 -17.65 7.40
N LYS A 54 6.55 -17.87 7.10
CA LYS A 54 6.05 -18.99 6.28
C LYS A 54 6.09 -18.74 4.76
N ALA A 55 6.20 -17.49 4.30
CA ALA A 55 6.22 -17.16 2.86
C ALA A 55 7.20 -16.00 2.54
N LYS A 56 8.33 -16.31 1.88
CA LYS A 56 9.41 -15.34 1.63
C LYS A 56 9.00 -14.18 0.71
N HIS A 57 8.24 -14.45 -0.36
CA HIS A 57 7.87 -13.42 -1.33
C HIS A 57 6.85 -12.41 -0.76
N THR A 58 5.94 -12.90 0.07
CA THR A 58 4.94 -12.10 0.79
C THR A 58 5.61 -11.20 1.80
N ASP A 59 6.55 -11.74 2.55
CA ASP A 59 7.35 -10.98 3.52
C ASP A 59 8.09 -9.81 2.86
N VAL A 60 8.69 -10.02 1.68
CA VAL A 60 9.34 -8.93 0.92
C VAL A 60 8.34 -7.85 0.50
N ARG A 61 7.17 -8.23 -0.04
CA ARG A 61 6.12 -7.29 -0.46
C ARG A 61 5.57 -6.50 0.72
N ILE A 62 5.32 -7.15 1.86
CA ILE A 62 4.85 -6.49 3.08
C ILE A 62 5.91 -5.52 3.60
N LYS A 63 7.19 -5.93 3.65
CA LYS A 63 8.30 -5.06 4.04
C LYS A 63 8.45 -3.86 3.12
N PHE A 64 8.26 -4.04 1.82
CA PHE A 64 8.25 -2.94 0.85
C PHE A 64 7.19 -1.91 1.22
N VAL A 65 5.92 -2.33 1.31
CA VAL A 65 4.82 -1.40 1.62
C VAL A 65 5.03 -0.74 2.99
N GLY A 66 5.32 -1.53 4.02
CA GLY A 66 5.54 -1.03 5.38
C GLY A 66 6.73 -0.05 5.49
N ALA A 67 7.78 -0.19 4.67
CA ALA A 67 8.89 0.76 4.64
C ALA A 67 8.46 2.15 4.14
N PHE A 68 7.57 2.22 3.15
CA PHE A 68 7.07 3.49 2.62
C PHE A 68 5.98 4.11 3.49
N THR A 69 5.18 3.30 4.17
CA THR A 69 4.27 3.77 5.22
C THR A 69 5.05 4.39 6.37
N LYS A 70 6.13 3.74 6.85
CA LYS A 70 7.03 4.31 7.89
C LYS A 70 7.73 5.61 7.45
N ARG A 71 7.90 5.82 6.15
CA ARG A 71 8.48 7.06 5.57
C ARG A 71 7.43 8.15 5.30
N ASN A 72 6.16 7.93 5.66
CA ASN A 72 5.05 8.85 5.36
C ASN A 72 4.89 9.16 3.86
N VAL A 73 5.19 8.20 2.98
CA VAL A 73 4.94 8.35 1.54
C VAL A 73 3.46 8.07 1.22
N PHE A 74 2.91 7.02 1.81
CA PHE A 74 1.47 6.72 1.74
C PHE A 74 0.94 6.11 3.02
N THR A 75 -0.36 6.23 3.25
CA THR A 75 -1.09 5.69 4.40
C THR A 75 -2.07 4.60 3.91
N PRO A 76 -1.94 3.35 4.36
CA PRO A 76 -2.92 2.30 4.06
C PRO A 76 -4.28 2.63 4.69
N GLU A 77 -5.34 2.60 3.90
CA GLU A 77 -6.71 2.91 4.35
C GLU A 77 -7.71 1.88 3.84
N TYR A 78 -8.66 1.50 4.70
CA TYR A 78 -9.78 0.66 4.28
C TYR A 78 -10.75 1.47 3.41
N LEU A 79 -11.04 0.99 2.20
CA LEU A 79 -12.11 1.52 1.36
C LEU A 79 -13.16 0.45 1.11
N LYS A 80 -14.35 0.63 1.67
CA LYS A 80 -15.50 -0.20 1.32
C LYS A 80 -15.94 0.13 -0.11
N VAL A 81 -15.66 -0.77 -1.06
CA VAL A 81 -16.14 -0.63 -2.44
C VAL A 81 -17.66 -0.66 -2.43
N ARG A 82 -18.29 0.45 -2.82
CA ARG A 82 -19.68 0.43 -3.24
C ARG A 82 -19.69 -0.10 -4.67
N ARG A 83 -20.28 -1.28 -4.90
CA ARG A 83 -20.65 -1.68 -6.26
C ARG A 83 -21.53 -0.56 -6.81
N CYS A 84 -21.03 0.14 -7.83
CA CYS A 84 -21.94 0.84 -8.73
C CYS A 84 -22.74 -0.28 -9.42
N LEU A 85 -24.03 -0.37 -9.07
CA LEU A 85 -25.01 -1.21 -9.76
C LEU A 85 -25.37 -0.57 -11.10
#